data_AF-A0A1M5DB84-F1
#
_entry.id   AF-A0A1M5DB84-F1
#
_cell.length_a   1.000
_cell.length_b   1.000
_cell.length_c   1.000
_cell.angle_alpha   90.00
_cell.angle_beta   90.00
_cell.angle_gamma   90.00
#
_symmetry.space_group_name_H-M   'P 1'
#
loop_
_entity.id
_entity.type
_entity.pdbx_description
1 polymer ?
#
loop_
_entity_poly.entity_id
_entity_poly.type
_entity_poly.pdbx_seq_one_letter_code
_entity_poly.pdbx_strand_id
1 'polypeptide(L)'
;GEGSAFARNPQKEGFYDSAKVKDISFPVDFETFAVVTPDGEWHEKGKMGWWGIVADEKEGWKESYKEAFLDKADPSWTLTIIDCHI
;
A
#
# COMPACT_ATOMS: atom_id res chain seq x y z
N GLY A 1 16.96 -18.23 -5.92
CA GLY A 1 15.55 -18.12 -6.32
C GLY A 1 15.19 -16.67 -6.22
N GLU A 2 14.85 -16.06 -7.34
CA GLU A 2 14.62 -14.64 -7.52
C GLU A 2 13.33 -14.20 -6.80
N GLY A 3 13.40 -13.04 -6.16
CA GLY A 3 12.29 -12.49 -5.37
C GLY A 3 12.69 -11.16 -4.74
N SER A 4 12.99 -10.16 -5.57
CA SER A 4 13.02 -8.77 -5.14
C SER A 4 12.16 -7.99 -6.11
N ALA A 5 11.02 -7.50 -5.65
CA ALA A 5 10.12 -6.61 -6.40
C ALA A 5 10.73 -5.22 -6.65
N PHE A 6 11.97 -4.98 -6.22
CA PHE A 6 12.64 -3.70 -6.34
C PHE A 6 13.66 -3.77 -7.47
N ALA A 7 13.22 -3.41 -8.68
CA ALA A 7 14.15 -2.98 -9.72
C ALA A 7 14.95 -1.78 -9.17
N ARG A 8 16.27 -1.83 -9.30
CA ARG A 8 17.22 -0.88 -8.68
C ARG A 8 16.97 0.54 -9.20
N ASN A 9 16.27 1.35 -8.41
CA ASN A 9 16.27 2.80 -8.52
C ASN A 9 17.62 3.32 -7.99
N PRO A 10 18.39 4.13 -8.74
CA PRO A 10 19.63 4.70 -8.22
C PRO A 10 19.33 5.52 -6.96
N GLN A 11 19.78 5.00 -5.82
CA GLN A 11 19.50 5.54 -4.49
C GLN A 11 19.96 7.00 -4.42
N LYS A 12 19.00 7.93 -4.37
CA LYS A 12 19.22 9.25 -3.77
C LYS A 12 19.38 9.04 -2.27
N GLU A 13 20.29 9.78 -1.63
CA GLU A 13 20.51 9.73 -0.17
C GLU A 13 19.20 9.92 0.60
N GLY A 14 18.66 8.80 1.08
CA GLY A 14 17.45 8.73 1.89
C GLY A 14 16.73 7.41 1.62
N PHE A 15 16.39 6.67 2.67
CA PHE A 15 15.49 5.52 2.59
C PHE A 15 14.08 6.06 2.35
N TYR A 16 13.69 6.25 1.10
CA TYR A 16 12.35 6.68 0.77
C TYR A 16 11.52 5.45 0.40
N ASP A 17 10.59 5.05 1.26
CA ASP A 17 9.52 4.08 0.94
C ASP A 17 8.46 4.74 0.03
N SER A 18 8.93 5.53 -0.94
CA SER A 18 8.09 6.32 -1.82
C SER A 18 8.62 6.31 -3.24
N ALA A 19 7.73 6.06 -4.19
CA ALA A 19 8.04 6.07 -5.61
C ALA A 19 6.82 6.49 -6.42
N LYS A 20 7.03 6.83 -7.70
CA LYS A 20 5.91 7.06 -8.61
C LYS A 20 5.21 5.74 -8.87
N VAL A 21 3.88 5.76 -8.95
CA VAL A 21 3.07 4.55 -9.21
C VAL A 21 3.56 3.81 -10.46
N LYS A 22 3.88 4.55 -11.53
CA LYS A 22 4.41 3.98 -12.79
C LYS A 22 5.76 3.26 -12.67
N ASP A 23 6.53 3.57 -11.63
CA ASP A 23 7.89 3.04 -11.43
C ASP A 23 7.87 1.80 -10.50
N ILE A 24 6.70 1.36 -10.05
CA ILE A 24 6.52 0.25 -9.10
C ILE A 24 5.80 -0.91 -9.80
N SER A 25 6.30 -2.13 -9.56
CA SER A 25 5.58 -3.37 -9.88
C SER A 25 5.10 -4.00 -8.58
N PHE A 26 3.79 -4.05 -8.37
CA PHE A 26 3.20 -4.69 -7.19
C PHE A 26 3.05 -6.20 -7.41
N PRO A 27 3.39 -7.04 -6.42
CA PRO A 27 3.01 -8.44 -6.46
C PRO A 27 1.48 -8.59 -6.36
N VAL A 28 0.96 -9.70 -6.89
CA VAL A 28 -0.50 -9.95 -6.99
C VAL A 28 -1.18 -9.92 -5.63
N ASP A 29 -0.45 -10.24 -4.58
CA ASP A 29 -0.92 -10.40 -3.21
C ASP A 29 -0.55 -9.22 -2.30
N PHE A 30 -0.14 -8.09 -2.89
CA PHE A 30 0.17 -6.87 -2.15
C PHE A 30 -1.09 -6.21 -1.57
N GLU A 31 -1.10 -6.03 -0.25
CA GLU A 31 -2.10 -5.23 0.47
C GLU A 31 -1.43 -4.46 1.60
N THR A 32 -2.07 -3.37 2.03
CA THR A 32 -1.75 -2.69 3.29
C THR A 32 -2.97 -2.72 4.20
N PHE A 33 -2.78 -2.47 5.50
CA PHE A 33 -3.92 -2.42 6.42
C PHE A 33 -4.84 -1.23 6.14
N ALA A 34 -4.27 -0.08 5.77
CA ALA A 34 -5.02 1.13 5.47
C ALA A 34 -4.38 1.96 4.36
N VAL A 35 -5.23 2.67 3.62
CA VAL A 35 -4.88 3.54 2.50
C VAL A 35 -5.50 4.90 2.72
N VAL A 36 -4.71 5.94 2.46
CA VAL A 36 -5.21 7.32 2.34
C VAL A 36 -5.17 7.72 0.88
N THR A 37 -6.32 8.07 0.32
CA THR A 37 -6.44 8.52 -1.07
C THR A 37 -6.17 10.02 -1.20
N PRO A 38 -5.92 10.54 -2.41
CA PRO A 38 -5.57 11.96 -2.59
C PRO A 38 -6.66 12.97 -2.19
N ASP A 39 -7.91 12.52 -2.08
CA ASP A 39 -9.04 13.29 -1.52
C ASP A 39 -9.03 13.34 0.03
N GLY A 40 -8.11 12.61 0.66
CA GLY A 40 -7.96 12.55 2.12
C GLY A 40 -8.85 11.51 2.79
N GLU A 41 -9.55 10.65 2.05
CA GLU A 41 -10.36 9.58 2.62
C GLU A 41 -9.48 8.45 3.18
N TRP A 42 -9.84 7.93 4.36
CA TRP A 42 -9.18 6.80 5.03
C TRP A 42 -9.95 5.52 4.76
N HIS A 43 -9.28 4.54 4.16
CA HIS A 43 -9.83 3.21 3.91
C HIS A 43 -9.01 2.16 4.64
N GLU A 44 -9.62 1.44 5.58
CA GLU A 44 -8.96 0.38 6.35
C GLU A 44 -9.60 -1.00 6.13
N LYS A 45 -8.79 -2.05 6.30
CA LYS A 45 -9.19 -3.46 6.28
C LYS A 45 -10.22 -3.77 7.35
N GLY A 46 -10.06 -3.20 8.54
CA GLY A 46 -10.97 -3.32 9.66
C GLY A 46 -10.74 -2.20 10.66
N LYS A 47 -11.65 -2.02 11.59
CA LYS A 47 -11.56 -0.99 12.62
C LYS A 47 -10.57 -1.40 13.69
N MET A 48 -9.56 -0.57 13.93
CA MET A 48 -8.62 -0.80 15.01
C MET A 48 -9.26 -0.46 16.37
N GLY A 49 -9.44 -1.49 17.18
CA GLY A 49 -10.07 -1.42 18.51
C GLY A 49 -9.06 -1.27 19.65
N TRP A 50 -9.61 -1.29 20.86
CA TRP A 50 -8.82 -1.20 22.09
C TRP A 50 -7.85 -2.41 22.20
N TRP A 51 -6.60 -2.15 22.58
CA TRP A 51 -5.50 -3.15 22.62
C TRP A 51 -5.13 -3.81 21.28
N GLY A 52 -5.37 -3.16 20.14
CA GLY A 52 -4.97 -3.71 18.83
C GLY A 52 -5.86 -4.85 18.33
N ILE A 53 -7.05 -5.00 18.91
CA ILE A 53 -8.07 -5.92 18.39
C ILE A 53 -8.67 -5.29 17.14
N VAL A 54 -8.57 -5.96 16.00
CA VAL A 54 -9.26 -5.54 14.77
C VAL A 54 -10.69 -6.07 14.79
N ALA A 55 -11.66 -5.21 14.51
CA ALA A 55 -13.08 -5.53 14.38
C ALA A 55 -13.60 -5.13 12.99
N ASP A 56 -14.77 -5.65 12.60
CA ASP A 56 -15.40 -5.34 11.30
C ASP A 56 -14.45 -5.52 10.10
N GLU A 57 -13.66 -6.60 10.08
CA GLU A 57 -12.77 -6.88 8.95
C GLU A 57 -13.57 -7.08 7.66
N LYS A 58 -13.11 -6.40 6.61
CA LYS A 58 -13.67 -6.48 5.27
C LYS A 58 -13.20 -7.78 4.63
N GLU A 59 -14.13 -8.72 4.51
CA GLU A 59 -13.96 -9.91 3.67
C GLU A 59 -13.58 -9.48 2.25
N GLY A 60 -12.54 -10.10 1.68
CA GLY A 60 -12.09 -9.77 0.34
C GLY A 60 -11.22 -8.50 0.22
N TRP A 61 -10.70 -7.96 1.33
CA TRP A 61 -9.83 -6.76 1.29
C TRP A 61 -8.65 -6.95 0.34
N LYS A 62 -7.96 -8.09 0.45
CA LYS A 62 -6.80 -8.43 -0.37
C LYS A 62 -7.11 -8.46 -1.86
N GLU A 63 -8.20 -9.13 -2.20
CA GLU A 63 -8.65 -9.35 -3.56
C GLU A 63 -9.11 -8.03 -4.20
N SER A 64 -9.79 -7.17 -3.44
CA SER A 64 -10.30 -5.90 -3.93
C SER A 64 -9.30 -4.73 -3.85
N TYR A 65 -8.21 -4.86 -3.08
CA TYR A 65 -7.24 -3.79 -2.84
C TYR A 65 -6.64 -3.24 -4.14
N LYS A 66 -6.18 -4.13 -5.02
CA LYS A 66 -5.55 -3.74 -6.29
C LYS A 66 -6.53 -2.99 -7.18
N GLU A 67 -7.74 -3.51 -7.35
CA GLU A 67 -8.77 -2.88 -8.19
C GLU A 67 -9.28 -1.56 -7.61
N ALA A 68 -9.36 -1.45 -6.28
CA ALA A 68 -9.84 -0.27 -5.60
C ALA A 68 -8.82 0.88 -5.62
N PHE A 69 -7.54 0.59 -5.43
CA PHE A 69 -6.52 1.63 -5.17
C PHE A 69 -5.40 1.65 -6.20
N LEU A 70 -4.87 0.52 -6.62
CA LEU A 70 -3.68 0.47 -7.48
C LEU A 70 -4.02 0.67 -8.96
N ASP A 71 -5.06 -0.02 -9.46
CA ASP A 71 -5.46 0.05 -10.87
C ASP A 71 -6.13 1.39 -11.22
N LYS A 72 -6.67 2.11 -10.22
CA LYS A 72 -7.26 3.45 -10.36
C LYS A 72 -6.27 4.59 -10.08
N ALA A 73 -5.07 4.28 -9.58
CA ALA A 73 -4.10 5.31 -9.25
C ALA A 73 -3.53 5.96 -10.51
N ASP A 74 -3.35 7.28 -10.46
CA ASP A 74 -2.66 7.99 -11.54
C ASP A 74 -1.17 7.56 -11.56
N PRO A 75 -0.63 7.18 -12.72
CA PRO A 75 0.78 6.79 -12.87
C PRO A 75 1.78 7.86 -12.40
N SER A 76 1.39 9.14 -12.35
CA SER A 76 2.18 10.28 -11.90
C SER A 76 2.13 10.55 -10.40
N TRP A 77 1.22 9.90 -9.66
CA TRP A 77 1.15 10.03 -8.20
C TRP A 77 2.41 9.47 -7.54
N THR A 78 2.74 10.05 -6.39
CA THR A 78 3.75 9.50 -5.49
C THR A 78 3.02 8.61 -4.49
N LEU A 79 3.33 7.32 -4.51
CA LEU A 79 2.89 6.37 -3.50
C LEU A 79 3.93 6.36 -2.37
N THR A 80 3.46 6.37 -1.12
CA THR A 80 4.30 6.24 0.08
C THR A 80 3.76 5.08 0.91
N ILE A 81 4.61 4.10 1.22
CA ILE A 81 4.27 2.97 2.08
C ILE A 81 4.88 3.24 3.44
N ILE A 82 4.06 3.20 4.48
CA ILE A 82 4.52 3.31 5.86
C ILE A 82 4.26 1.97 6.52
N ASP A 83 5.32 1.33 6.98
CA ASP A 83 5.22 0.11 7.75
C ASP A 83 5.09 0.44 9.24
N CYS A 84 3.90 0.17 9.80
CA CYS A 84 3.53 0.45 11.18
C CYS A 84 3.49 -0.85 12.00
N HIS A 85 4.63 -1.48 12.22
CA HIS A 85 4.74 -2.57 13.19
C HIS A 85 4.68 -2.01 14.62
N ILE A 86 3.72 -2.49 15.43
CA ILE A 86 3.52 -2.16 16.85
C ILE A 86 4.01 -3.31 17.72
#